data_AF-A0A0N0SX41-F1
#
_entry.id   AF-A0A0N0SX41-F1
#
_cell.length_a   1.000
_cell.length_b   1.000
_cell.length_c   1.000
_cell.angle_alpha   90.00
_cell.angle_beta   90.00
_cell.angle_gamma   90.00
#
_symmetry.space_group_name_H-M   'P 1'
#
loop_
_entity.id
_entity.type
_entity.pdbx_description
1 polymer ?
#
loop_
_entity_poly.entity_id
_entity_poly.type
_entity_poly.pdbx_seq_one_letter_code
_entity_poly.pdbx_strand_id
1 'polypeptide(L)'
;MLSEPFRSLGGNVEGQRAVRQQLSTLLTDADLDRLTVVGARVRPEVVRDLVDAWNTGHPDGARPSRYTGPVLVVRGDDDGFITPDLVAGGVVKRFASAKSVVIDRAGHWVHIERPAAVAAELDDFLEETFTAPSGICPKDTDGAAAKARLHETKETHTWQSARTLNSPPRAQ
;
A
#
# COMPACT_ATOMS: atom_id res chain seq x y z
N MET A 1 0.69 18.14 18.53
CA MET A 1 1.52 17.09 19.12
C MET A 1 0.68 15.82 19.19
N LEU A 2 0.62 15.08 18.07
CA LEU A 2 -0.20 13.85 17.93
C LEU A 2 0.63 12.58 18.21
N SER A 3 1.88 12.71 18.65
CA SER A 3 2.86 11.61 18.62
C SER A 3 2.75 10.60 19.78
N GLU A 4 2.39 11.04 20.98
CA GLU A 4 2.43 10.15 22.17
C GLU A 4 1.44 8.98 22.12
N PRO A 5 0.18 9.16 21.66
CA PRO A 5 -0.74 8.04 21.48
C PRO A 5 -0.20 6.95 20.53
N PHE A 6 0.51 7.34 19.46
CA PHE A 6 1.08 6.37 18.51
C PHE A 6 2.39 5.75 19.03
N ARG A 7 3.23 6.51 19.73
CA ARG A 7 4.47 6.00 20.37
C ARG A 7 4.19 4.85 21.32
N SER A 8 3.08 4.91 22.05
CA SER A 8 2.69 3.90 23.04
C SER A 8 1.98 2.67 22.46
N LEU A 9 1.79 2.59 21.14
CA LEU A 9 1.16 1.41 20.50
C LEU A 9 2.05 0.16 20.51
N GLY A 10 3.35 0.32 20.71
CA GLY A 10 4.29 -0.81 20.81
C GLY A 10 3.93 -1.74 21.98
N GLY A 11 3.61 -3.00 21.68
CA GLY A 11 3.16 -3.98 22.68
C GLY A 11 1.72 -3.77 23.20
N ASN A 12 1.04 -2.68 22.82
CA ASN A 12 -0.36 -2.43 23.14
C ASN A 12 -1.27 -3.03 22.06
N VAL A 13 -1.61 -4.30 22.20
CA VAL A 13 -2.45 -5.08 21.27
C VAL A 13 -3.82 -4.43 21.08
N GLU A 14 -4.46 -3.99 22.16
CA GLU A 14 -5.79 -3.38 22.11
C GLU A 14 -5.76 -2.04 21.37
N GLY A 15 -4.82 -1.16 21.71
CA GLY A 15 -4.65 0.13 21.01
C GLY A 15 -4.31 -0.06 19.53
N GLN A 16 -3.49 -1.05 19.22
CA GLN A 16 -3.15 -1.42 17.84
C GLN A 16 -4.38 -1.88 17.04
N ARG A 17 -5.27 -2.66 17.66
CA ARG A 17 -6.52 -3.09 17.03
C ARG A 17 -7.48 -1.91 16.86
N ALA A 18 -7.63 -1.08 17.90
CA ALA A 18 -8.53 0.06 17.90
C ALA A 18 -8.18 1.10 16.83
N VAL A 19 -6.88 1.43 16.68
CA VAL A 19 -6.42 2.34 15.61
C VAL A 19 -6.69 1.74 14.23
N ARG A 20 -6.50 0.43 14.05
CA ARG A 20 -6.81 -0.24 12.78
C ARG A 20 -8.30 -0.20 12.47
N GLN A 21 -9.13 -0.44 13.46
CA GLN A 21 -10.58 -0.35 13.29
C GLN A 21 -11.03 1.08 12.95
N GLN A 22 -10.46 2.09 13.60
CA GLN A 22 -10.82 3.49 13.38
C GLN A 22 -10.42 3.98 11.97
N LEU A 23 -9.28 3.52 11.46
CA LEU A 23 -8.69 4.00 10.20
C LEU A 23 -9.01 3.11 8.99
N SER A 24 -9.83 2.08 9.17
CA SER A 24 -10.28 1.20 8.08
C SER A 24 -11.75 1.34 7.79
N THR A 25 -12.08 1.16 6.51
CA THR A 25 -13.47 1.15 6.02
C THR A 25 -13.97 -0.28 5.85
N LEU A 26 -13.13 -1.20 5.36
CA LEU A 26 -13.58 -2.52 4.88
C LEU A 26 -12.98 -3.72 5.63
N LEU A 27 -12.09 -3.50 6.61
CA LEU A 27 -11.49 -4.60 7.35
C LEU A 27 -12.50 -5.27 8.29
N THR A 28 -12.61 -6.59 8.19
CA THR A 28 -13.44 -7.39 9.10
C THR A 28 -12.76 -7.59 10.44
N ASP A 29 -13.49 -8.05 11.46
CA ASP A 29 -12.89 -8.40 12.76
C ASP A 29 -11.77 -9.46 12.62
N ALA A 30 -11.94 -10.43 11.71
CA ALA A 30 -10.93 -11.43 11.44
C ALA A 30 -9.65 -10.82 10.82
N ASP A 31 -9.80 -9.82 9.94
CA ASP A 31 -8.66 -9.09 9.37
C ASP A 31 -7.95 -8.27 10.44
N LEU A 32 -8.72 -7.55 11.26
CA LEU A 32 -8.19 -6.75 12.37
C LEU A 32 -7.42 -7.61 13.37
N ASP A 33 -7.96 -8.77 13.74
CA ASP A 33 -7.32 -9.72 14.65
C ASP A 33 -6.02 -10.25 14.04
N ARG A 34 -6.04 -10.65 12.76
CA ARG A 34 -4.85 -11.12 12.04
C ARG A 34 -3.77 -10.04 11.98
N LEU A 35 -4.11 -8.81 11.61
CA LEU A 35 -3.17 -7.71 11.51
C LEU A 35 -2.62 -7.31 12.87
N THR A 36 -3.42 -7.43 13.92
CA THR A 36 -2.99 -7.16 15.29
C THR A 36 -1.98 -8.22 15.76
N VAL A 37 -2.20 -9.50 15.46
CA VAL A 37 -1.22 -10.57 15.75
C VAL A 37 0.12 -10.32 15.05
N VAL A 38 0.10 -9.85 13.81
CA VAL A 38 1.33 -9.49 13.07
C VAL A 38 2.00 -8.27 13.70
N GLY A 39 1.23 -7.21 13.98
CA GLY A 39 1.73 -5.97 14.57
C GLY A 39 2.32 -6.14 15.98
N ALA A 40 1.77 -7.05 16.78
CA ALA A 40 2.26 -7.38 18.12
C ALA A 40 3.70 -7.93 18.14
N ARG A 41 4.22 -8.40 16.99
CA ARG A 41 5.60 -8.89 16.85
C ARG A 41 6.63 -7.77 16.72
N VAL A 42 6.20 -6.54 16.44
CA VAL A 42 7.08 -5.38 16.33
C VAL A 42 7.48 -4.94 17.73
N ARG A 43 8.78 -4.83 18.00
CA ARG A 43 9.29 -4.43 19.32
C ARG A 43 8.84 -3.00 19.66
N PRO A 44 8.47 -2.68 20.92
CA PRO A 44 7.93 -1.38 21.26
C PRO A 44 8.85 -0.19 20.94
N GLU A 45 10.16 -0.35 21.07
CA GLU A 45 11.14 0.66 20.68
C GLU A 45 11.12 0.96 19.18
N VAL A 46 10.91 -0.05 18.33
CA VAL A 46 10.80 0.15 16.88
C VAL A 46 9.56 0.96 16.54
N VAL A 47 8.44 0.73 17.25
CA VAL A 47 7.22 1.53 17.07
C VAL A 47 7.48 3.00 17.44
N ARG A 48 8.14 3.27 18.57
CA ARG A 48 8.50 4.63 18.97
C ARG A 48 9.40 5.30 17.93
N ASP A 49 10.44 4.62 17.49
CA ASP A 49 11.41 5.16 16.54
C ASP A 49 10.76 5.47 15.18
N LEU A 50 9.84 4.63 14.72
CA LEU A 50 9.07 4.89 13.48
C LEU A 50 8.14 6.09 13.63
N VAL A 51 7.45 6.22 14.77
CA VAL A 51 6.59 7.38 15.03
C VAL A 51 7.41 8.66 15.13
N ASP A 52 8.61 8.58 15.69
CA ASP A 52 9.54 9.71 15.76
C ASP A 52 10.02 10.10 14.38
N ALA A 53 10.52 9.15 13.61
CA ALA A 53 10.96 9.38 12.24
C ALA A 53 9.84 9.99 11.39
N TRP A 54 8.60 9.56 11.58
CA TRP A 54 7.44 10.12 10.89
C TRP A 54 7.14 11.57 11.31
N ASN A 55 7.20 11.90 12.62
CA ASN A 55 6.88 13.23 13.12
C ASN A 55 8.02 14.25 12.94
N THR A 56 9.27 13.84 13.11
CA THR A 56 10.42 14.73 12.93
C THR A 56 10.81 14.86 11.46
N GLY A 57 10.53 13.82 10.68
CA GLY A 57 10.98 13.70 9.30
C GLY A 57 12.50 13.62 9.18
N HIS A 58 12.97 13.49 7.93
CA HIS A 58 14.37 13.72 7.57
C HIS A 58 14.55 15.18 7.12
N PRO A 59 15.69 15.86 7.37
CA PRO A 59 15.91 17.24 6.91
C PRO A 59 15.75 17.44 5.40
N ASP A 60 16.09 16.43 4.58
CA ASP A 60 15.83 16.46 3.13
C ASP A 60 14.33 16.51 2.80
N GLY A 61 13.49 16.19 3.79
CA GLY A 61 12.06 16.41 3.87
C GLY A 61 11.59 17.77 3.38
N ALA A 62 12.35 18.81 3.74
CA ALA A 62 12.02 20.20 3.46
C ALA A 62 12.43 20.66 2.05
N ARG A 63 13.02 19.78 1.24
CA ARG A 63 13.52 20.10 -0.10
C ARG A 63 12.81 19.25 -1.15
N PRO A 64 12.78 19.72 -2.42
CA PRO A 64 12.42 18.86 -3.54
C PRO A 64 13.25 17.56 -3.52
N SER A 65 12.61 16.45 -3.84
CA SER A 65 13.23 15.15 -3.98
C SER A 65 14.30 15.19 -5.07
N ARG A 66 15.42 14.50 -4.82
CA ARG A 66 16.45 14.27 -5.84
C ARG A 66 16.04 13.20 -6.85
N TYR A 67 15.03 12.39 -6.52
CA TYR A 67 14.48 11.42 -7.45
C TYR A 67 13.62 12.14 -8.49
N THR A 68 14.03 12.02 -9.75
CA THR A 68 13.40 12.71 -10.89
C THR A 68 12.52 11.77 -11.73
N GLY A 69 12.47 10.49 -11.40
CA GLY A 69 11.58 9.54 -12.06
C GLY A 69 10.11 9.75 -11.68
N PRO A 70 9.19 9.05 -12.37
CA PRO A 70 7.77 9.12 -12.06
C PRO A 70 7.49 8.53 -10.68
N VAL A 71 6.51 9.10 -9.98
CA VAL A 71 6.03 8.67 -8.67
C VAL A 71 4.52 8.49 -8.72
N LEU A 72 4.03 7.36 -8.20
CA LEU A 72 2.61 7.14 -7.92
C LEU A 72 2.37 7.29 -6.42
N VAL A 73 1.39 8.10 -6.04
CA VAL A 73 0.89 8.24 -4.67
C VAL A 73 -0.55 7.77 -4.65
N VAL A 74 -0.83 6.71 -3.90
CA VAL A 74 -2.18 6.12 -3.79
C VAL A 74 -2.70 6.32 -2.37
N ARG A 75 -3.93 6.80 -2.22
CA ARG A 75 -4.66 6.85 -0.94
C ARG A 75 -6.07 6.30 -1.08
N GLY A 76 -6.66 5.87 0.03
CA GLY A 76 -8.10 5.65 0.11
C GLY A 76 -8.86 6.97 0.28
N ASP A 77 -10.09 7.08 -0.23
CA ASP A 77 -10.93 8.27 -0.07
C ASP A 77 -11.25 8.57 1.41
N ASP A 78 -11.60 7.52 2.15
CA ASP A 78 -12.00 7.52 3.57
C ASP A 78 -10.80 7.53 4.54
N ASP A 79 -9.56 7.68 4.05
CA ASP A 79 -8.39 7.81 4.91
C ASP A 79 -8.45 9.14 5.70
N GLY A 80 -8.89 9.02 6.96
CA GLY A 80 -8.98 10.12 7.92
C GLY A 80 -7.64 10.55 8.52
N PHE A 81 -6.53 9.88 8.16
CA PHE A 81 -5.19 10.15 8.67
C PHE A 81 -4.31 10.84 7.62
N ILE A 82 -4.29 10.31 6.40
CA ILE A 82 -3.58 10.88 5.25
C ILE A 82 -4.57 11.61 4.35
N THR A 83 -4.80 12.88 4.66
CA THR A 83 -5.80 13.72 3.99
C THR A 83 -5.34 14.21 2.60
N PRO A 84 -6.28 14.60 1.71
CA PRO A 84 -5.94 15.17 0.41
C PRO A 84 -5.00 16.38 0.51
N ASP A 85 -5.25 17.27 1.48
CA ASP A 85 -4.42 18.46 1.69
C ASP A 85 -2.99 18.12 2.15
N LEU A 86 -2.84 17.08 2.99
CA LEU A 86 -1.52 16.59 3.40
C LEU A 86 -0.76 16.03 2.20
N VAL A 87 -1.42 15.25 1.35
CA VAL A 87 -0.79 14.68 0.14
C VAL A 87 -0.41 15.78 -0.85
N ALA A 88 -1.34 16.68 -1.18
CA ALA A 88 -1.11 17.76 -2.13
C ALA A 88 -0.07 18.77 -1.61
N GLY A 89 -0.09 19.09 -0.31
CA GLY A 89 0.77 20.08 0.32
C GLY A 89 2.15 19.56 0.71
N GLY A 90 2.23 18.32 1.21
CA GLY A 90 3.42 17.76 1.85
C GLY A 90 4.14 16.66 1.06
N VAL A 91 3.44 15.94 0.19
CA VAL A 91 4.01 14.78 -0.55
C VAL A 91 4.24 15.12 -2.01
N VAL A 92 3.18 15.41 -2.76
CA VAL A 92 3.23 15.56 -4.24
C VAL A 92 4.17 16.69 -4.67
N LYS A 93 4.13 17.84 -3.99
CA LYS A 93 4.99 19.00 -4.28
C LYS A 93 6.49 18.73 -4.22
N ARG A 94 6.89 17.63 -3.59
CA ARG A 94 8.30 17.28 -3.45
C ARG A 94 8.86 16.64 -4.72
N PHE A 95 8.03 16.07 -5.57
CA PHE A 95 8.47 15.31 -6.73
C PHE A 95 8.22 16.09 -8.01
N ALA A 96 9.15 15.99 -8.97
CA ALA A 96 9.02 16.66 -10.26
C ALA A 96 7.92 16.04 -11.15
N SER A 97 7.68 14.74 -10.98
CA SER A 97 6.65 13.99 -11.68
C SER A 97 5.95 13.06 -10.69
N ALA A 98 4.76 13.45 -10.24
CA ALA A 98 3.95 12.65 -9.34
C ALA A 98 2.49 12.60 -9.82
N LYS A 99 1.97 11.38 -9.92
CA LYS A 99 0.55 11.07 -10.12
C LYS A 99 -0.04 10.73 -8.75
N SER A 100 -1.08 11.45 -8.34
CA SER A 100 -1.82 11.16 -7.10
C SER A 100 -3.16 10.56 -7.47
N VAL A 101 -3.47 9.39 -6.92
CA VAL A 101 -4.72 8.66 -7.14
C VAL A 101 -5.43 8.42 -5.81
N VAL A 102 -6.76 8.51 -5.87
CA VAL A 102 -7.65 8.20 -4.74
C VAL A 102 -8.50 7.00 -5.14
N ILE A 103 -8.54 5.98 -4.28
CA ILE A 103 -9.36 4.79 -4.46
C ILE A 103 -10.59 4.91 -3.56
N ASP A 104 -11.76 4.88 -4.17
CA ASP A 104 -13.05 5.01 -3.47
C ASP A 104 -13.31 3.85 -2.50
N ARG A 105 -14.05 4.13 -1.42
CA ARG A 105 -14.45 3.21 -0.34
C ARG A 105 -13.26 2.44 0.21
N ALA A 106 -12.22 3.15 0.64
CA ALA A 106 -11.05 2.57 1.27
C ALA A 106 -10.48 3.48 2.35
N GLY A 107 -10.11 2.88 3.49
CA GLY A 107 -9.42 3.59 4.56
C GLY A 107 -7.92 3.69 4.34
N HIS A 108 -7.19 3.77 5.45
CA HIS A 108 -5.75 4.00 5.50
C HIS A 108 -4.93 2.87 4.87
N TRP A 109 -5.36 1.62 5.02
CA TRP A 109 -4.68 0.46 4.42
C TRP A 109 -5.32 0.08 3.09
N VAL A 110 -5.36 1.02 2.14
CA VAL A 110 -5.96 0.84 0.80
C VAL A 110 -5.50 -0.42 0.07
N HIS A 111 -4.25 -0.84 0.26
CA HIS A 111 -3.68 -2.05 -0.34
C HIS A 111 -4.22 -3.35 0.27
N ILE A 112 -4.77 -3.31 1.48
CA ILE A 112 -5.44 -4.45 2.13
C ILE A 112 -6.94 -4.40 1.81
N GLU A 113 -7.53 -3.20 1.85
CA GLU A 113 -8.98 -3.02 1.70
C GLU A 113 -9.44 -3.14 0.25
N ARG A 114 -8.64 -2.66 -0.71
CA ARG A 114 -8.95 -2.65 -2.14
C ARG A 114 -7.76 -3.12 -3.00
N PRO A 115 -7.25 -4.34 -2.78
CA PRO A 115 -6.02 -4.83 -3.42
C PRO A 115 -6.10 -4.85 -4.94
N ALA A 116 -7.24 -5.21 -5.52
CA ALA A 116 -7.43 -5.25 -6.97
C ALA A 116 -7.40 -3.84 -7.60
N ALA A 117 -7.94 -2.83 -6.92
CA ALA A 117 -7.89 -1.45 -7.41
C ALA A 117 -6.47 -0.90 -7.33
N VAL A 118 -5.75 -1.17 -6.23
CA VAL A 118 -4.33 -0.80 -6.12
C VAL A 118 -3.49 -1.48 -7.20
N ALA A 119 -3.73 -2.76 -7.49
CA ALA A 119 -3.04 -3.48 -8.55
C ALA A 119 -3.29 -2.87 -9.93
N ALA A 120 -4.54 -2.50 -10.25
CA ALA A 120 -4.86 -1.84 -11.51
C ALA A 120 -4.12 -0.50 -11.67
N GLU A 121 -4.09 0.34 -10.63
CA GLU A 121 -3.35 1.62 -10.66
C GLU A 121 -1.83 1.43 -10.80
N LEU A 122 -1.29 0.36 -10.20
CA LEU A 122 0.10 -0.02 -10.38
C LEU A 122 0.38 -0.46 -11.82
N ASP A 123 -0.47 -1.31 -12.40
CA ASP A 123 -0.32 -1.79 -13.77
C ASP A 123 -0.36 -0.61 -14.76
N ASP A 124 -1.37 0.26 -14.66
CA ASP A 124 -1.49 1.45 -15.50
C ASP A 124 -0.27 2.37 -15.37
N PHE A 125 0.20 2.60 -14.14
CA PHE A 125 1.37 3.43 -13.88
C PHE A 125 2.65 2.84 -14.48
N LEU A 126 2.85 1.52 -14.38
CA LEU A 126 4.00 0.84 -14.96
C LEU A 126 3.93 0.84 -16.48
N GLU A 127 2.76 0.58 -17.07
CA GLU A 127 2.56 0.66 -18.52
C GLU A 127 2.87 2.08 -19.05
N GLU A 128 2.35 3.13 -18.41
CA GLU A 128 2.66 4.52 -18.74
C GLU A 128 4.17 4.80 -18.64
N THR A 129 4.81 4.31 -17.58
CA THR A 129 6.23 4.55 -17.30
C THR A 129 7.16 3.83 -18.28
N PHE A 130 6.82 2.60 -18.68
CA PHE A 130 7.66 1.79 -19.57
C PHE A 130 7.34 1.98 -21.05
N THR A 131 6.16 2.52 -21.39
CA THR A 131 5.74 2.75 -22.78
C THR A 131 5.99 4.20 -23.21
N ALA A 132 6.17 5.14 -22.27
CA ALA A 132 6.69 6.46 -22.59
C ALA A 132 8.07 6.29 -23.28
N PRO A 133 8.31 6.92 -24.45
CA PRO A 133 9.59 6.80 -25.11
C PRO A 133 10.67 7.37 -24.18
N SER A 134 11.43 6.47 -23.56
CA SER A 134 12.65 6.85 -22.89
C SER A 134 13.51 7.58 -23.93
N GLY A 135 13.88 8.83 -23.63
CA GLY A 135 14.79 9.63 -24.44
C GLY A 135 16.22 9.07 -24.46
N ILE A 136 16.39 7.76 -24.39
CA ILE A 136 17.66 7.04 -24.50
C ILE A 136 17.38 5.85 -25.41
N CYS A 137 17.68 6.01 -26.69
CA CYS A 137 17.73 4.94 -27.66
C CYS A 137 19.15 4.36 -27.69
N PRO A 138 19.37 3.13 -27.21
CA PRO A 138 20.27 2.18 -27.84
C PRO A 138 19.46 1.42 -28.88
N LYS A 139 19.95 1.43 -30.11
CA LYS A 139 19.29 0.84 -31.28
C LYS A 139 19.12 -0.68 -31.12
N ASP A 140 18.06 -1.18 -31.78
CA ASP A 140 17.85 -2.57 -32.24
C ASP A 140 17.46 -3.59 -31.13
N THR A 141 16.39 -4.40 -31.17
CA THR A 141 15.44 -4.87 -32.20
C THR A 141 14.22 -5.54 -31.51
N ASP A 142 13.06 -5.57 -32.21
CA ASP A 142 11.94 -6.52 -32.08
C ASP A 142 10.83 -6.30 -31.02
N GLY A 143 10.06 -5.23 -31.18
CA GLY A 143 8.82 -4.95 -30.42
C GLY A 143 7.55 -5.69 -30.87
N ALA A 144 7.63 -6.67 -31.78
CA ALA A 144 6.44 -7.34 -32.34
C ALA A 144 6.01 -8.61 -31.58
N ALA A 145 6.90 -9.24 -30.79
CA ALA A 145 6.62 -10.53 -30.15
C ALA A 145 5.90 -10.43 -28.78
N ALA A 146 5.99 -9.28 -28.09
CA ALA A 146 5.45 -9.13 -26.73
C ALA A 146 3.91 -9.03 -26.68
N LYS A 147 3.27 -8.48 -27.72
CA LYS A 147 1.81 -8.25 -27.74
C LYS A 147 0.98 -9.54 -27.87
N ALA A 148 1.54 -10.61 -28.42
CA ALA A 148 0.80 -11.86 -28.62
C ALA A 148 0.67 -12.71 -27.34
N ARG A 149 1.59 -12.56 -26.38
CA ARG A 149 1.68 -13.47 -25.22
C ARG A 149 0.79 -13.07 -24.04
N LEU A 150 0.34 -11.81 -23.97
CA LEU A 150 -0.54 -11.31 -22.91
C LEU A 150 -2.04 -11.58 -23.15
N HIS A 151 -2.46 -11.77 -24.41
CA HIS A 151 -3.86 -12.06 -24.72
C HIS A 151 -4.26 -13.52 -24.41
N GLU A 152 -3.32 -14.45 -24.43
CA GLU A 152 -3.60 -15.88 -24.22
C GLU A 152 -3.75 -16.27 -22.74
N THR A 153 -3.21 -15.46 -21.82
CA THR A 153 -3.29 -15.73 -20.36
C THR A 153 -4.57 -15.24 -19.68
N LYS A 154 -5.46 -14.52 -20.38
CA LYS A 154 -6.71 -14.00 -19.78
C LYS A 154 -7.85 -15.02 -19.69
N GLU A 155 -7.75 -16.20 -20.29
CA GLU A 155 -8.87 -17.16 -20.35
C GLU A 155 -8.75 -18.42 -19.46
N THR A 156 -7.68 -18.62 -18.70
CA THR A 156 -7.50 -19.87 -17.92
C THR A 156 -7.04 -19.65 -16.48
N HIS A 157 -7.85 -19.04 -15.62
CA HIS A 157 -7.73 -19.22 -14.16
C HIS A 157 -9.11 -19.22 -13.49
N THR A 158 -9.87 -20.30 -13.71
CA THR A 158 -10.98 -20.69 -12.85
C THR A 158 -10.43 -21.31 -11.56
N TRP A 159 -10.42 -20.53 -10.48
CA TRP A 159 -10.10 -21.04 -9.14
C TRP A 159 -11.24 -21.91 -8.62
N GLN A 160 -11.13 -23.24 -8.79
CA GLN A 160 -11.99 -24.23 -8.15
C GLN A 160 -11.33 -24.80 -6.89
N SER A 161 -11.94 -24.49 -5.75
CA SER A 161 -12.14 -25.30 -4.54
C SER A 161 -10.98 -26.09 -3.92
N ALA A 162 -10.54 -25.64 -2.74
CA ALA A 162 -9.99 -26.52 -1.71
C ALA A 162 -10.82 -26.40 -0.41
N ARG A 163 -11.98 -27.07 -0.38
CA ARG A 163 -12.59 -27.54 0.88
C ARG A 163 -11.94 -28.88 1.20
N THR A 164 -11.35 -29.00 2.40
CA THR A 164 -11.33 -30.17 3.31
C THR A 164 -10.01 -30.27 4.08
N LEU A 165 -9.91 -29.57 5.21
CA LEU A 165 -9.05 -29.99 6.32
C LEU A 165 -9.73 -29.60 7.64
N ASN A 166 -10.73 -30.38 8.03
CA ASN A 166 -11.13 -30.53 9.43
C ASN A 166 -11.85 -31.87 9.58
N SER A 167 -11.14 -32.88 10.07
CA SER A 167 -11.72 -34.10 10.60
C SER A 167 -11.15 -34.29 12.01
N PRO A 168 -11.98 -34.51 13.05
CA PRO A 168 -11.49 -34.75 14.39
C PRO A 168 -10.94 -36.19 14.54
N PRO A 169 -10.02 -36.43 15.49
CA PRO A 169 -9.45 -37.76 15.70
C PRO A 169 -10.48 -38.72 16.31
N ARG A 170 -10.49 -39.97 15.83
CA ARG A 170 -11.26 -41.08 16.42
C ARG A 170 -10.65 -41.46 17.76
N ALA A 171 -11.52 -41.62 18.77
CA ALA A 171 -11.20 -42.24 20.05
C ALA A 171 -10.84 -43.74 19.85
N GLN A 172 -9.85 -44.19 20.60
CA GLN A 172 -9.62 -45.62 20.91
C GLN A 172 -10.08 -45.86 22.36
#